data_AF-A0A381RHB3-F1
#
_entry.id   AF-A0A381RHB3-F1
#
_cell.length_a   1.000
_cell.length_b   1.000
_cell.length_c   1.000
_cell.angle_alpha   90.00
_cell.angle_beta   90.00
_cell.angle_gamma   90.00
#
_symmetry.space_group_name_H-M   'P 1'
#
loop_
_entity.id
_entity.type
_entity.pdbx_description
1 polymer ?
#
loop_
_entity_poly.entity_id
_entity_poly.type
_entity_poly.pdbx_seq_one_letter_code
_entity_poly.pdbx_strand_id
1 'polypeptide(L)'
;MKITVAHSPDSDDAFMFYGLASGAVATGGFEVEQVLADIETLNRAAFEGRYEVTAVSFHAYAQLVERYALLPHGASMGDRYGPIVVARPDGPKEVKGARVAIP
;
A
#
# COMPACT_ATOMS: atom_id res chain seq x y z
N MET A 1 -10.54 -21.59 5.18
CA MET A 1 -9.12 -21.28 5.50
C MET A 1 -9.04 -19.81 5.84
N LYS A 2 -8.32 -19.43 6.90
CA LYS A 2 -8.17 -18.04 7.30
C LYS A 2 -6.94 -17.42 6.63
N ILE A 3 -7.06 -16.21 6.10
CA ILE A 3 -5.97 -15.43 5.49
C ILE A 3 -5.98 -14.00 6.02
N THR A 4 -4.82 -13.37 6.07
CA THR A 4 -4.70 -11.95 6.39
C THR A 4 -4.48 -11.13 5.11
N VAL A 5 -5.30 -10.08 4.95
CA VAL A 5 -5.17 -9.06 3.90
C VAL A 5 -4.78 -7.75 4.57
N ALA A 6 -3.51 -7.37 4.45
CA ALA A 6 -2.98 -6.15 5.02
C ALA A 6 -3.01 -5.01 3.99
N HIS A 7 -3.57 -3.85 4.34
CA HIS A 7 -3.64 -2.67 3.46
C HIS A 7 -3.59 -1.39 4.27
N SER A 8 -3.45 -0.24 3.61
CA SER A 8 -3.41 1.03 4.33
C SER A 8 -4.79 1.44 4.85
N PRO A 9 -4.85 2.30 5.89
CA PRO A 9 -6.11 2.93 6.31
C PRO A 9 -6.52 4.10 5.40
N ASP A 10 -5.86 4.31 4.26
CA ASP A 10 -6.15 5.42 3.36
C ASP A 10 -7.51 5.24 2.65
N SER A 11 -8.09 6.35 2.22
CA SER A 11 -9.47 6.36 1.71
C SER A 11 -9.67 5.51 0.45
N ASP A 12 -8.66 5.42 -0.41
CA ASP A 12 -8.68 4.62 -1.62
C ASP A 12 -8.61 3.12 -1.32
N ASP A 13 -7.77 2.71 -0.36
CA ASP A 13 -7.74 1.33 0.13
C ASP A 13 -9.04 0.97 0.86
N ALA A 14 -9.56 1.87 1.71
CA ALA A 14 -10.85 1.64 2.37
C ALA A 14 -11.98 1.44 1.35
N PHE A 15 -11.99 2.21 0.27
CA PHE A 15 -12.94 2.03 -0.84
C PHE A 15 -12.73 0.68 -1.55
N MET A 16 -11.49 0.34 -1.86
CA MET A 16 -11.12 -0.88 -2.58
C MET A 16 -11.50 -2.16 -1.80
N PHE A 17 -11.26 -2.17 -0.49
CA PHE A 17 -11.46 -3.34 0.37
C PHE A 17 -12.83 -3.39 1.07
N TYR A 18 -13.68 -2.34 0.92
CA TYR A 18 -15.00 -2.26 1.54
C TYR A 18 -15.88 -3.50 1.30
N GLY A 19 -15.83 -4.09 0.10
CA GLY A 19 -16.60 -5.30 -0.22
C GLY A 19 -16.24 -6.51 0.65
N LEU A 20 -14.96 -6.65 1.01
CA LEU A 20 -14.49 -7.68 1.95
C LEU A 20 -14.86 -7.31 3.38
N ALA A 21 -14.65 -6.06 3.79
CA ALA A 21 -14.96 -5.58 5.13
C ALA A 21 -16.46 -5.66 5.49
N SER A 22 -17.34 -5.41 4.52
CA SER A 22 -18.80 -5.45 4.71
C SER A 22 -19.40 -6.84 4.55
N GLY A 23 -18.62 -7.84 4.11
CA GLY A 23 -19.14 -9.16 3.76
C GLY A 23 -20.01 -9.16 2.49
N ALA A 24 -19.97 -8.10 1.69
CA ALA A 24 -20.76 -7.96 0.47
C ALA A 24 -20.21 -8.78 -0.71
N VAL A 25 -18.98 -9.30 -0.60
CA VAL A 25 -18.33 -10.11 -1.64
C VAL A 25 -18.16 -11.55 -1.15
N ALA A 26 -18.50 -12.51 -2.02
CA ALA A 26 -18.27 -13.92 -1.75
C ALA A 26 -16.77 -14.24 -1.78
N THR A 27 -16.25 -14.82 -0.68
CA THR A 27 -14.83 -15.13 -0.52
C THR A 27 -14.47 -16.57 -0.88
N GLY A 28 -15.39 -17.34 -1.48
CA GLY A 28 -15.12 -18.71 -1.92
C GLY A 28 -14.68 -19.67 -0.80
N GLY A 29 -15.04 -19.39 0.46
CA GLY A 29 -14.66 -20.21 1.62
C GLY A 29 -13.41 -19.73 2.38
N PHE A 30 -12.84 -18.59 2.00
CA PHE A 30 -11.83 -17.89 2.80
C PHE A 30 -12.47 -17.06 3.92
N GLU A 31 -11.91 -17.15 5.11
CA GLU A 31 -12.14 -16.19 6.20
C GLU A 31 -11.07 -15.10 6.10
N VAL A 32 -11.48 -13.87 5.83
CA VAL A 32 -10.55 -12.76 5.57
C VAL A 32 -10.45 -11.88 6.81
N GLU A 33 -9.26 -11.83 7.41
CA GLU A 33 -8.91 -10.84 8.43
C GLU A 33 -8.20 -9.66 7.77
N GLN A 34 -8.61 -8.43 8.09
CA GLN A 34 -7.98 -7.22 7.57
C GLN A 34 -7.08 -6.57 8.63
N VAL A 35 -5.87 -6.21 8.23
CA VAL A 35 -4.91 -5.47 9.04
C VAL A 35 -4.66 -4.11 8.40
N LEU A 36 -4.83 -3.04 9.17
CA LEU A 36 -4.59 -1.67 8.71
C LEU A 36 -3.27 -1.16 9.28
N ALA A 37 -2.35 -0.73 8.42
CA ALA A 37 -1.09 -0.08 8.80
C ALA A 37 -0.59 0.84 7.68
N ASP A 38 0.26 1.81 8.01
CA ASP A 38 0.86 2.67 6.98
C ASP A 38 1.71 1.87 5.99
N ILE A 39 1.86 2.39 4.78
CA ILE A 39 2.51 1.65 3.68
C ILE A 39 3.97 1.29 3.97
N GLU A 40 4.70 2.08 4.76
CA GLU A 40 6.09 1.78 5.10
C GLU A 40 6.19 0.67 6.17
N THR A 41 5.27 0.64 7.13
CA THR A 41 5.09 -0.51 8.03
C THR A 41 4.77 -1.79 7.24
N LEU A 42 3.88 -1.71 6.25
CA LEU A 42 3.55 -2.85 5.39
C LEU A 42 4.73 -3.29 4.51
N ASN A 43 5.48 -2.34 3.93
CA ASN A 43 6.69 -2.64 3.17
C ASN A 43 7.68 -3.47 4.00
N ARG A 44 7.93 -3.06 5.26
CA ARG A 44 8.84 -3.78 6.18
C ARG A 44 8.32 -5.16 6.52
N ALA A 45 7.03 -5.28 6.85
CA ALA A 45 6.39 -6.56 7.14
C ALA A 45 6.44 -7.53 5.94
N ALA A 46 6.39 -7.02 4.71
CA ALA A 46 6.52 -7.83 3.50
C ALA A 46 7.92 -8.44 3.34
N PHE A 47 9.00 -7.76 3.76
CA PHE A 47 10.34 -8.37 3.78
C PHE A 47 10.46 -9.54 4.75
N GLU A 48 9.63 -9.55 5.81
CA GLU A 48 9.52 -10.66 6.76
C GLU A 48 8.58 -11.78 6.26
N GLY A 49 7.82 -11.54 5.18
CA GLY A 49 6.81 -12.48 4.68
C GLY A 49 5.60 -12.60 5.61
N ARG A 50 5.26 -11.54 6.34
CA ARG A 50 4.35 -11.59 7.51
C ARG A 50 2.89 -11.91 7.18
N TYR A 51 2.41 -11.51 6.01
CA TYR A 51 0.99 -11.60 5.63
C TYR A 51 0.83 -12.38 4.31
N GLU A 52 -0.25 -13.15 4.16
CA GLU A 52 -0.55 -13.88 2.93
C GLU A 52 -0.85 -12.93 1.76
N VAL A 53 -1.53 -11.82 2.03
CA VAL A 53 -1.80 -10.74 1.07
C VAL A 53 -1.47 -9.41 1.73
N THR A 54 -0.65 -8.57 1.08
CA THR A 54 -0.29 -7.25 1.60
C THR A 54 -0.21 -6.22 0.49
N ALA A 55 -0.73 -5.02 0.75
CA ALA A 55 -0.36 -3.84 -0.02
C ALA A 55 1.13 -3.58 0.17
N VAL A 56 1.78 -3.12 -0.90
CA VAL A 56 3.21 -2.85 -0.91
C VAL A 56 3.49 -1.78 -1.96
N SER A 57 4.46 -0.92 -1.70
CA SER A 57 4.95 0.01 -2.71
C SER A 57 5.58 -0.76 -3.87
N PHE A 58 5.33 -0.34 -5.11
CA PHE A 58 5.93 -0.97 -6.29
C PHE A 58 7.47 -1.02 -6.23
N HIS A 59 8.08 0.01 -5.61
CA HIS A 59 9.51 0.04 -5.33
C HIS A 59 9.96 -1.14 -4.44
N ALA A 60 9.25 -1.40 -3.34
CA ALA A 60 9.54 -2.51 -2.44
C ALA A 60 9.25 -3.86 -3.11
N TYR A 61 8.18 -3.95 -3.92
CA TYR A 61 7.85 -5.18 -4.67
C TYR A 61 9.00 -5.66 -5.56
N ALA A 62 9.76 -4.74 -6.18
CA ALA A 62 10.91 -5.11 -7.00
C ALA A 62 11.97 -5.94 -6.24
N GLN A 63 12.03 -5.84 -4.91
CA GLN A 63 12.92 -6.61 -4.03
C GLN A 63 12.25 -7.86 -3.42
N LEU A 64 10.96 -8.07 -3.70
CA LEU A 64 10.12 -9.12 -3.10
C LEU A 64 9.58 -10.13 -4.12
N VAL A 65 10.02 -10.05 -5.38
CA VAL A 65 9.52 -10.89 -6.48
C VAL A 65 9.68 -12.40 -6.26
N GLU A 66 10.66 -12.80 -5.45
CA GLU A 66 10.89 -14.21 -5.08
C GLU A 66 9.98 -14.71 -3.94
N ARG A 67 9.33 -13.80 -3.21
CA ARG A 67 8.45 -14.11 -2.06
C ARG A 67 6.98 -13.93 -2.35
N TYR A 68 6.65 -12.93 -3.18
CA TYR A 68 5.28 -12.53 -3.46
C TYR A 68 4.99 -12.52 -4.96
N ALA A 69 3.80 -13.01 -5.31
CA ALA A 69 3.21 -12.79 -6.62
C ALA A 69 2.43 -11.47 -6.62
N LEU A 70 2.55 -10.70 -7.70
CA LEU A 70 1.73 -9.50 -7.90
C LEU A 70 0.32 -9.91 -8.35
N LEU A 71 -0.70 -9.44 -7.65
CA LEU A 71 -2.08 -9.67 -8.05
C LEU A 71 -2.45 -8.78 -9.25
N PRO A 72 -3.33 -9.26 -10.16
CA PRO A 72 -3.75 -8.49 -11.34
C PRO A 72 -4.74 -7.36 -11.00
N HIS A 73 -5.03 -7.14 -9.71
CA HIS A 73 -6.00 -6.17 -9.21
C HIS A 73 -5.48 -5.49 -7.94
N GLY A 74 -6.06 -4.34 -7.61
CA GLY A 74 -5.79 -3.63 -6.36
C GLY A 74 -4.54 -2.73 -6.38
N ALA A 75 -3.92 -2.52 -7.54
CA ALA A 75 -2.85 -1.55 -7.68
C ALA A 75 -3.41 -0.12 -7.78
N SER A 76 -2.77 0.82 -7.08
CA SER A 76 -2.95 2.26 -7.29
C SER A 76 -1.95 2.74 -8.33
N MET A 77 -2.43 3.24 -9.46
CA MET A 77 -1.61 3.68 -10.60
C MET A 77 -2.01 5.08 -11.03
N GLY A 78 -1.02 5.98 -11.10
CA GLY A 78 -1.22 7.33 -11.60
C GLY A 78 -1.07 7.40 -13.13
N ASP A 79 -2.05 8.00 -13.82
CA ASP A 79 -1.91 8.42 -15.22
C ASP A 79 -1.92 9.95 -15.28
N ARG A 80 -0.76 10.55 -15.57
CA ARG A 80 -0.53 12.00 -15.57
C ARG A 80 -0.74 12.69 -14.20
N TYR A 81 -0.69 11.93 -13.11
CA TYR A 81 -0.62 12.43 -11.73
C TYR A 81 0.25 11.51 -10.86
N GLY A 82 0.70 12.02 -9.71
CA GLY A 82 1.52 11.27 -8.76
C GLY A 82 1.98 12.12 -7.58
N PRO A 83 2.89 11.58 -6.74
CA PRO A 83 3.47 12.32 -5.63
C PRO A 83 4.15 13.60 -6.09
N ILE A 84 3.95 14.68 -5.35
CA ILE A 84 4.57 15.99 -5.62
C ILE A 84 5.33 16.48 -4.39
N VAL A 85 6.40 17.25 -4.64
CA VAL A 85 7.11 17.98 -3.58
C VAL A 85 6.48 19.36 -3.44
N VAL A 86 6.13 19.73 -2.21
CA VAL A 86 5.57 21.05 -1.89
C VAL A 86 6.47 21.79 -0.92
N ALA A 87 6.43 23.12 -0.99
CA ALA A 87 7.13 24.01 -0.07
C ALA A 87 6.21 25.16 0.34
N ARG A 88 6.49 25.77 1.50
CA ARG A 88 5.82 27.02 1.89
C ARG A 88 6.19 28.15 0.91
N PRO A 89 5.39 29.23 0.83
CA PRO A 89 5.70 30.37 -0.05
C PRO A 89 7.09 30.98 0.18
N ASP A 90 7.55 31.01 1.42
CA ASP A 90 8.87 31.47 1.88
C ASP A 90 9.94 30.36 1.93
N GLY A 91 9.59 29.15 1.49
CA GLY A 91 10.47 27.99 1.48
C GLY A 91 11.48 27.97 0.32
N PRO A 92 12.34 26.93 0.29
CA PRO A 92 13.33 26.73 -0.77
C PRO A 92 12.68 26.74 -2.16
N LYS A 93 13.31 27.45 -3.11
CA LYS A 93 12.88 27.50 -4.52
C LYS A 93 13.44 26.35 -5.35
N GLU A 94 14.44 25.66 -4.83
CA GLU A 94 15.07 24.48 -5.42
C GLU A 94 15.17 23.37 -4.39
N VAL A 95 15.10 22.12 -4.86
CA VAL A 95 15.25 20.94 -4.00
C VAL A 95 16.72 20.70 -3.63
N LYS A 96 17.66 21.14 -4.48
CA LYS A 96 19.10 20.89 -4.28
C LYS A 96 19.59 21.55 -2.98
N GLY A 97 20.08 20.73 -2.06
CA GLY A 97 20.55 21.18 -0.74
C GLY A 97 19.44 21.47 0.28
N ALA A 98 18.16 21.37 -0.11
CA ALA A 98 17.05 21.46 0.82
C ALA A 98 16.91 20.18 1.63
N ARG A 99 16.45 20.32 2.87
CA ARG A 99 16.03 19.17 3.69
C ARG A 99 14.59 18.82 3.31
N VAL A 100 14.38 17.60 2.84
CA VAL A 100 13.07 17.10 2.40
C VAL A 100 12.59 16.05 3.40
N ALA A 101 11.38 16.22 3.91
CA ALA A 101 10.71 15.16 4.65
C ALA A 101 10.22 14.11 3.64
N ILE A 102 10.52 12.85 3.90
CA ILE A 102 10.03 11.71 3.13
C ILE A 102 9.05 10.92 4.02
N PRO A 103 7.97 10.35 3.43
CA PRO A 103 7.06 9.48 4.17
C PRO A 103 7.75 8.16 4.56
#